data_AF-A0A7W0KKU0-F1
#
_entry.id   AF-A0A7W0KKU0-F1
#
_cell.length_a   1.000
_cell.length_b   1.000
_cell.length_c   1.000
_cell.angle_alpha   90.00
_cell.angle_beta   90.00
_cell.angle_gamma   90.00
#
_symmetry.space_group_name_H-M   'P 1'
#
loop_
_entity.id
_entity.type
_entity.pdbx_description
1 polymer ?
#
loop_
_entity_poly.entity_id
_entity_poly.type
_entity_poly.pdbx_seq_one_letter_code
_entity_poly.pdbx_strand_id
1 'polypeptide(L)'
;MAIANLTRTDAARRAELLDVGSYDVTLDLTDGGGKPGDGTFRSRTVVRFTCREPGAETFIDVIADNFAELTLNGEPVDASPYRPSTGLPLTGLRAENVLVLDATCRYTNTGEGLHRFVDPVDGSVYLYTQFETADAKRMYTCFDQPDLKAEFTFHITAPQDWEVVSNSLVDATEEGPGGAKVVHFRTTPRISPYITALIAGPYHKVADEHEGIPLGLYCRSSLAQHLDPDELFEVTKQGFDFYHRVFDYRYPFDKYDQLFVPEFNAGAMENAGAVTILEDYVFRSRTTQSAYERRAETILHELAHMWFGDLVTMRWWDDLWLNESFATYASVVCQAEATKYHTAWTTFANIEKTW
;
A
#
# COMPACT_ATOMS: atom_id res chain seq x y z
N MET A 1 -13.29 -8.45 17.64
CA MET A 1 -12.90 -7.49 18.70
C MET A 1 -12.25 -6.32 18.00
N ALA A 2 -12.63 -5.09 18.31
CA ALA A 2 -11.94 -3.91 17.78
C ALA A 2 -10.46 -3.98 18.16
N ILE A 3 -9.58 -3.85 17.18
CA ILE A 3 -8.15 -3.84 17.38
C ILE A 3 -7.81 -2.43 17.86
N ALA A 4 -7.24 -2.30 19.05
CA ALA A 4 -6.93 -0.99 19.60
C ALA A 4 -5.81 -0.35 18.78
N ASN A 5 -5.98 0.93 18.45
CA ASN A 5 -4.98 1.71 17.73
C ASN A 5 -3.84 2.15 18.66
N LEU A 6 -2.64 2.27 18.09
CA LEU A 6 -1.47 2.84 18.72
C LEU A 6 -1.79 4.23 19.28
N THR A 7 -1.44 4.51 20.54
CA THR A 7 -1.67 5.84 21.11
C THR A 7 -0.59 6.82 20.62
N ARG A 8 -0.92 8.12 20.56
CA ARG A 8 0.06 9.17 20.23
C ARG A 8 1.28 9.13 21.14
N THR A 9 1.07 8.88 22.44
CA THR A 9 2.14 8.83 23.43
C THR A 9 3.06 7.64 23.18
N ASP A 10 2.50 6.47 22.86
CA ASP A 10 3.29 5.28 22.52
C ASP A 10 4.06 5.50 21.22
N ALA A 11 3.43 6.08 20.20
CA ALA A 11 4.07 6.41 18.93
C ALA A 11 5.25 7.37 19.12
N ALA A 12 5.06 8.45 19.90
CA ALA A 12 6.11 9.42 20.19
C ALA A 12 7.27 8.79 20.96
N ARG A 13 6.99 7.99 22.00
CA ARG A 13 8.04 7.29 22.74
C ARG A 13 8.78 6.29 21.85
N ARG A 14 8.07 5.58 20.99
CA ARG A 14 8.68 4.64 20.03
C ARG A 14 9.58 5.37 19.04
N ALA A 15 9.17 6.52 18.51
CA ALA A 15 9.98 7.34 17.59
C ALA A 15 11.24 7.92 18.26
N GLU A 16 11.15 8.34 19.52
CA GLU A 16 12.31 8.76 20.31
C GLU A 16 13.28 7.61 20.57
N LEU A 17 12.78 6.40 20.77
CA LEU A 17 13.58 5.24 21.13
C LEU A 17 14.23 4.56 19.92
N LEU A 18 13.51 4.44 18.81
CA LEU A 18 13.88 3.58 17.69
C LEU A 18 14.25 4.36 16.42
N ASP A 19 15.14 3.77 15.63
CA ASP A 19 15.32 4.11 14.22
C ASP A 19 15.25 2.81 13.41
N VAL A 20 14.30 2.74 12.48
CA VAL A 20 14.05 1.53 11.71
C VAL A 20 14.84 1.58 10.40
N GLY A 21 15.69 0.59 10.20
CA GLY A 21 16.50 0.47 9.00
C GLY A 21 15.68 -0.09 7.84
N SER A 22 15.21 -1.33 8.00
CA SER A 22 14.60 -2.08 6.91
C SER A 22 13.64 -3.18 7.37
N TYR A 23 12.74 -3.54 6.45
CA TYR A 23 11.87 -4.70 6.49
C TYR A 23 12.16 -5.60 5.27
N ASP A 24 12.44 -6.86 5.53
CA ASP A 24 12.48 -7.92 4.50
C ASP A 24 11.27 -8.83 4.74
N VAL A 25 10.32 -8.80 3.81
CA VAL A 25 8.99 -9.41 3.98
C VAL A 25 8.78 -10.47 2.92
N THR A 26 8.64 -11.71 3.37
CA THR A 26 8.29 -12.86 2.54
C THR A 26 6.85 -13.29 2.80
N LEU A 27 6.02 -13.31 1.77
CA LEU A 27 4.62 -13.75 1.84
C LEU A 27 4.39 -14.98 0.97
N ASP A 28 3.58 -15.92 1.45
CA ASP A 28 3.05 -17.03 0.64
C ASP A 28 1.54 -16.91 0.55
N LEU A 29 1.07 -16.51 -0.64
CA LEU A 29 -0.34 -16.29 -0.95
C LEU A 29 -1.03 -17.57 -1.43
N THR A 30 -0.34 -18.70 -1.41
CA THR A 30 -0.84 -19.96 -1.95
C THR A 30 -1.45 -20.86 -0.87
N ASP A 31 -2.16 -21.90 -1.29
CA ASP A 31 -2.63 -22.99 -0.42
C ASP A 31 -1.52 -24.03 -0.09
N GLY A 32 -0.26 -23.71 -0.40
CA GLY A 32 0.89 -24.62 -0.33
C GLY A 32 1.01 -25.57 -1.54
N GLY A 33 -0.01 -25.63 -2.40
CA GLY A 33 -0.05 -26.37 -3.66
C GLY A 33 0.06 -25.48 -4.90
N GLY A 34 0.49 -24.22 -4.73
CA GLY A 34 0.65 -23.24 -5.80
C GLY A 34 -0.66 -22.62 -6.31
N LYS A 35 -1.80 -22.93 -5.68
CA LYS A 35 -3.11 -22.33 -5.98
C LYS A 35 -3.43 -21.21 -5.00
N PRO A 36 -4.42 -20.34 -5.28
CA PRO A 36 -4.79 -19.26 -4.37
C PRO A 36 -5.13 -19.76 -2.96
N GLY A 37 -4.50 -19.17 -1.94
CA GLY A 37 -4.81 -19.46 -0.55
C GLY A 37 -6.23 -19.01 -0.14
N ASP A 38 -6.69 -19.53 0.99
CA ASP A 38 -7.99 -19.19 1.59
C ASP A 38 -7.89 -19.11 3.12
N GLY A 39 -8.59 -18.13 3.70
CA GLY A 39 -8.57 -17.84 5.15
C GLY A 39 -7.27 -17.22 5.67
N THR A 40 -6.12 -17.86 5.43
CA THR A 40 -4.81 -17.47 5.96
C THR A 40 -3.72 -17.44 4.91
N PHE A 41 -2.65 -16.70 5.19
CA PHE A 41 -1.39 -16.71 4.43
C PHE A 41 -0.21 -16.66 5.38
N ARG A 42 0.94 -17.17 4.93
CA ARG A 42 2.19 -17.08 5.70
C ARG A 42 2.83 -15.71 5.47
N SER A 43 3.31 -15.09 6.54
CA SER A 43 4.02 -13.83 6.51
C SER A 43 5.26 -13.92 7.38
N ARG A 44 6.44 -13.90 6.76
CA ARG A 44 7.72 -13.85 7.45
C ARG A 44 8.34 -12.49 7.26
N THR A 45 8.63 -11.81 8.36
CA THR A 45 9.23 -10.48 8.35
C THR A 45 10.54 -10.48 9.14
N VAL A 46 11.61 -9.95 8.53
CA VAL A 46 12.86 -9.61 9.22
C VAL A 46 12.93 -8.10 9.37
N VAL A 47 12.94 -7.61 10.61
CA VAL A 47 13.03 -6.19 10.93
C VAL A 47 14.42 -5.87 11.46
N ARG A 48 15.08 -4.88 10.87
CA ARG A 48 16.36 -4.35 11.35
C ARG A 48 16.15 -2.93 11.87
N PHE A 49 16.49 -2.69 13.12
CA PHE A 49 16.28 -1.39 13.77
C PHE A 49 17.31 -1.15 14.87
N THR A 50 17.58 0.11 15.17
CA THR A 50 18.43 0.51 16.28
C THR A 50 17.59 1.01 17.46
N CYS A 51 18.17 0.93 18.66
CA CYS A 51 17.59 1.47 19.88
C CYS A 51 18.57 2.47 20.51
N ARG A 52 18.09 3.68 20.79
CA ARG A 52 18.90 4.75 21.39
C ARG A 52 19.18 4.51 22.88
N GLU A 53 18.40 3.66 23.53
CA GLU A 53 18.54 3.30 24.95
C GLU A 53 18.62 1.76 25.11
N PRO A 54 19.81 1.14 25.01
CA PRO A 54 19.95 -0.30 25.21
C PRO A 54 19.41 -0.76 26.58
N GLY A 55 18.70 -1.87 26.60
CA GLY A 55 17.97 -2.41 27.75
C GLY A 55 16.51 -1.94 27.83
N ALA A 56 16.10 -0.95 27.03
CA ALA A 56 14.72 -0.50 26.97
C ALA A 56 13.75 -1.57 26.44
N GLU A 57 12.46 -1.28 26.60
CA GLU A 57 11.35 -2.10 26.14
C GLU A 57 10.49 -1.33 25.14
N THR A 58 9.84 -2.05 24.24
CA THR A 58 8.87 -1.53 23.29
C THR A 58 7.88 -2.64 22.91
N PHE A 59 7.10 -2.46 21.85
CA PHE A 59 6.30 -3.52 21.25
C PHE A 59 6.26 -3.34 19.73
N ILE A 60 6.01 -4.43 19.02
CA ILE A 60 5.85 -4.44 17.56
C ILE A 60 4.46 -4.94 17.16
N ASP A 61 3.93 -4.40 16.08
CA ASP A 61 2.56 -4.58 15.65
C ASP A 61 2.45 -5.74 14.64
N VAL A 62 1.58 -6.70 14.92
CA VAL A 62 1.22 -7.81 14.02
C VAL A 62 -0.16 -8.36 14.41
N ILE A 63 -0.95 -8.77 13.42
CA ILE A 63 -2.21 -9.51 13.61
C ILE A 63 -2.06 -10.89 12.98
N ALA A 64 -1.66 -11.84 13.81
CA ALA A 64 -1.43 -13.24 13.43
C ALA A 64 -2.18 -14.21 14.36
N ASP A 65 -2.46 -15.40 13.84
CA ASP A 65 -3.05 -16.52 14.58
C ASP A 65 -2.03 -17.32 15.38
N ASN A 66 -0.81 -17.46 14.84
CA ASN A 66 0.29 -18.18 15.47
C ASN A 66 1.63 -17.72 14.88
N PHE A 67 2.72 -18.12 15.56
CA PHE A 67 4.09 -17.88 15.15
C PHE A 67 4.84 -19.20 14.98
N ALA A 68 5.45 -19.43 13.82
CA ALA A 68 6.34 -20.55 13.55
C ALA A 68 7.78 -20.24 13.96
N GLU A 69 8.21 -18.99 13.80
CA GLU A 69 9.50 -18.46 14.22
C GLU A 69 9.27 -17.12 14.91
N LEU A 70 9.90 -16.92 16.06
CA LEU A 70 9.91 -15.64 16.74
C LEU A 70 11.23 -15.48 17.50
N THR A 71 12.13 -14.67 16.96
CA THR A 71 13.44 -14.40 17.58
C THR A 71 13.78 -12.92 17.55
N LEU A 72 14.46 -12.46 18.61
CA LEU A 72 15.06 -11.14 18.71
C LEU A 72 16.56 -11.33 18.95
N ASN A 73 17.38 -10.83 18.03
CA ASN A 73 18.83 -10.96 18.08
C ASN A 73 19.33 -12.41 18.12
N GLY A 74 18.60 -13.32 17.46
CA GLY A 74 18.87 -14.76 17.43
C GLY A 74 18.36 -15.53 18.65
N GLU A 75 17.84 -14.84 19.67
CA GLU A 75 17.29 -15.46 20.87
C GLU A 75 15.76 -15.59 20.75
N PRO A 76 15.15 -16.72 21.15
CA PRO A 76 13.69 -16.87 21.15
C PRO A 76 12.99 -15.82 22.02
N VAL A 77 11.87 -15.27 21.54
CA VAL A 77 11.00 -14.37 22.34
C VAL A 77 9.76 -15.14 22.80
N ASP A 78 9.37 -14.95 24.06
CA ASP A 78 8.12 -15.51 24.58
C ASP A 78 6.92 -14.81 23.94
N ALA A 79 6.10 -15.58 23.22
CA ALA A 79 4.87 -15.11 22.60
C ALA A 79 3.66 -15.11 23.55
N SER A 80 3.77 -15.65 24.77
CA SER A 80 2.65 -15.70 25.73
C SER A 80 1.97 -14.33 26.03
N PRO A 81 2.68 -13.17 26.04
CA PRO A 81 2.04 -11.88 26.28
C PRO A 81 1.47 -11.23 25.01
N TYR A 82 1.70 -11.77 23.80
CA TYR A 82 1.19 -11.21 22.55
C TYR A 82 -0.33 -11.10 22.56
N ARG A 83 -0.85 -9.95 22.15
CA ARG A 83 -2.27 -9.77 21.84
C ARG A 83 -2.39 -8.95 20.56
N PRO A 84 -3.29 -9.29 19.62
CA PRO A 84 -3.51 -8.48 18.42
C PRO A 84 -3.82 -7.00 18.72
N SER A 85 -4.44 -6.71 19.86
CA SER A 85 -4.79 -5.34 20.28
C SER A 85 -3.64 -4.53 20.88
N THR A 86 -2.54 -5.14 21.28
CA THR A 86 -1.41 -4.46 21.95
C THR A 86 -0.05 -4.82 21.34
N GLY A 87 -0.04 -5.61 20.27
CA GLY A 87 1.17 -6.11 19.64
C GLY A 87 1.93 -7.14 20.48
N LEU A 88 3.16 -7.41 20.07
CA LEU A 88 4.12 -8.27 20.75
C LEU A 88 5.12 -7.40 21.53
N PRO A 89 5.17 -7.52 22.88
CA PRO A 89 6.19 -6.85 23.68
C PRO A 89 7.61 -7.32 23.34
N LEU A 90 8.54 -6.37 23.27
CA LEU A 90 9.96 -6.60 23.06
C LEU A 90 10.73 -5.98 24.23
N THR A 91 11.58 -6.76 24.89
CA THR A 91 12.36 -6.32 26.06
C THR A 91 13.85 -6.55 25.84
N GLY A 92 14.69 -5.87 26.62
CA GLY A 92 16.14 -6.05 26.55
C GLY A 92 16.73 -5.66 25.19
N LEU A 93 16.19 -4.62 24.55
CA LEU A 93 16.65 -4.15 23.24
C LEU A 93 18.15 -3.84 23.27
N ARG A 94 18.88 -4.26 22.24
CA ARG A 94 20.30 -3.90 22.06
C ARG A 94 20.40 -2.59 21.29
N ALA A 95 21.60 -2.02 21.15
CA ALA A 95 21.81 -0.84 20.30
C ALA A 95 21.40 -1.11 18.84
N GLU A 96 21.67 -2.33 18.36
CA GLU A 96 21.24 -2.84 17.05
C GLU A 96 20.41 -4.10 17.26
N ASN A 97 19.27 -4.18 16.59
CA ASN A 97 18.33 -5.27 16.73
C ASN A 97 17.95 -5.90 15.40
N VAL A 98 17.81 -7.22 15.41
CA VAL A 98 17.21 -7.99 14.32
C VAL A 98 16.08 -8.82 14.90
N LEU A 99 14.84 -8.47 14.55
CA LEU A 99 13.67 -9.29 14.86
C LEU A 99 13.35 -10.16 13.65
N VAL A 100 13.09 -11.45 13.87
CA VAL A 100 12.54 -12.35 12.88
C VAL A 100 11.21 -12.88 13.40
N LEU A 101 10.16 -12.72 12.62
CA LEU A 101 8.83 -13.19 12.95
C LEU A 101 8.20 -13.87 11.73
N ASP A 102 7.92 -15.17 11.85
CA ASP A 102 7.22 -15.99 10.86
C ASP A 102 5.84 -16.33 11.39
N ALA A 103 4.82 -15.72 10.80
CA ALA A 103 3.45 -15.73 11.28
C ALA A 103 2.48 -16.35 10.26
N THR A 104 1.40 -16.91 10.80
CA THR A 104 0.19 -17.16 10.01
C THR A 104 -0.76 -15.96 10.17
N CYS A 105 -0.90 -15.16 9.12
CA CYS A 105 -1.80 -14.01 9.06
C CYS A 105 -3.12 -14.39 8.37
N ARG A 106 -4.13 -13.53 8.47
CA ARG A 106 -5.46 -13.77 7.87
C ARG A 106 -5.73 -12.81 6.72
N TYR A 107 -6.30 -13.36 5.65
CA TYR A 107 -6.98 -12.53 4.66
C TYR A 107 -8.17 -11.84 5.32
N THR A 108 -8.51 -10.66 4.80
CA THR A 108 -9.71 -9.92 5.18
C THR A 108 -10.69 -9.86 4.00
N ASN A 109 -11.92 -9.45 4.26
CA ASN A 109 -12.93 -9.14 3.23
C ASN A 109 -13.74 -7.90 3.61
N THR A 110 -13.11 -7.00 4.36
CA THR A 110 -13.71 -5.81 4.97
C THR A 110 -13.10 -4.51 4.45
N GLY A 111 -12.29 -4.61 3.39
CA GLY A 111 -11.60 -3.48 2.74
C GLY A 111 -10.46 -2.86 3.56
N GLU A 112 -9.78 -3.65 4.41
CA GLU A 112 -8.61 -3.27 5.24
C GLU A 112 -7.59 -4.41 5.26
N GLY A 113 -6.31 -4.16 5.53
CA GLY A 113 -5.27 -5.20 5.52
C GLY A 113 -5.08 -5.82 4.13
N LEU A 114 -4.79 -7.13 4.06
CA LEU A 114 -4.75 -7.87 2.79
C LEU A 114 -6.15 -8.41 2.46
N HIS A 115 -6.91 -7.62 1.71
CA HIS A 115 -8.26 -7.94 1.28
C HIS A 115 -8.26 -9.06 0.24
N ARG A 116 -9.19 -10.00 0.38
CA ARG A 116 -9.43 -11.10 -0.54
C ARG A 116 -10.86 -11.08 -1.08
N PHE A 117 -10.96 -10.88 -2.38
CA PHE A 117 -12.20 -10.90 -3.13
C PHE A 117 -12.26 -12.11 -4.06
N VAL A 118 -13.45 -12.72 -4.21
CA VAL A 118 -13.71 -13.76 -5.21
C VAL A 118 -14.71 -13.20 -6.22
N ASP A 119 -14.30 -13.08 -7.47
CA ASP A 119 -15.14 -12.53 -8.52
C ASP A 119 -16.31 -13.48 -8.82
N PRO A 120 -17.58 -13.05 -8.65
CA PRO A 120 -18.73 -13.90 -8.95
C PRO A 120 -18.90 -14.19 -10.45
N VAL A 121 -18.21 -13.45 -11.33
CA VAL A 121 -18.30 -13.63 -12.79
C VAL A 121 -17.47 -14.83 -13.27
N ASP A 122 -16.24 -14.96 -12.78
CA ASP A 122 -15.28 -15.95 -13.27
C ASP A 122 -14.73 -16.89 -12.16
N GLY A 123 -15.05 -16.64 -10.90
CA GLY A 123 -14.58 -17.41 -9.74
C GLY A 123 -13.13 -17.15 -9.35
N SER A 124 -12.45 -16.18 -9.98
CA SER A 124 -11.06 -15.86 -9.73
C SER A 124 -10.89 -15.08 -8.42
N VAL A 125 -9.74 -15.29 -7.78
CA VAL A 125 -9.38 -14.60 -6.54
C VAL A 125 -8.53 -13.37 -6.86
N TYR A 126 -8.89 -12.24 -6.27
CA TYR A 126 -8.18 -10.97 -6.39
C TYR A 126 -7.83 -10.46 -4.98
N LEU A 127 -6.60 -10.01 -4.82
CA LEU A 127 -6.07 -9.48 -3.57
C LEU A 127 -5.61 -8.05 -3.76
N TYR A 128 -5.84 -7.20 -2.76
CA TYR A 128 -5.24 -5.88 -2.64
C TYR A 128 -5.05 -5.50 -1.18
N THR A 129 -4.18 -4.54 -0.93
CA THR A 129 -3.94 -4.00 0.42
C THR A 129 -4.61 -2.65 0.62
N GLN A 130 -5.13 -2.42 1.83
CA GLN A 130 -5.51 -1.10 2.33
C GLN A 130 -5.01 -0.96 3.76
N PHE A 131 -4.05 -0.06 4.00
CA PHE A 131 -3.37 0.03 5.30
C PHE A 131 -3.61 1.33 6.06
N GLU A 132 -3.95 2.42 5.38
CA GLU A 132 -4.30 3.64 6.10
C GLU A 132 -5.60 3.42 6.89
N THR A 133 -5.63 3.68 8.21
CA THR A 133 -4.63 4.42 9.02
C THR A 133 -3.62 3.55 9.79
N ALA A 134 -3.90 2.30 10.14
CA ALA A 134 -2.96 1.48 10.93
C ALA A 134 -3.22 -0.03 10.77
N ASP A 135 -3.30 -0.48 9.51
CA ASP A 135 -3.64 -1.86 9.13
C ASP A 135 -2.51 -2.58 8.38
N ALA A 136 -1.32 -1.99 8.23
CA ALA A 136 -0.14 -2.67 7.66
C ALA A 136 0.23 -3.92 8.48
N LYS A 137 0.05 -3.84 9.81
CA LYS A 137 0.20 -4.96 10.76
C LYS A 137 -0.68 -6.18 10.47
N ARG A 138 -1.66 -6.09 9.56
CA ARG A 138 -2.46 -7.24 9.09
C ARG A 138 -1.77 -8.06 8.01
N MET A 139 -0.84 -7.46 7.27
CA MET A 139 -0.08 -8.14 6.23
C MET A 139 1.28 -8.62 6.73
N TYR A 140 2.01 -7.77 7.44
CA TYR A 140 3.37 -8.08 7.89
C TYR A 140 3.67 -7.43 9.24
N THR A 141 4.74 -7.91 9.89
CA THR A 141 5.12 -7.39 11.21
C THR A 141 5.83 -6.05 11.07
N CYS A 142 5.33 -5.01 11.72
CA CYS A 142 5.91 -3.67 11.61
C CYS A 142 5.72 -2.79 12.83
N PHE A 143 6.46 -1.68 12.88
CA PHE A 143 6.18 -0.59 13.82
C PHE A 143 5.19 0.34 13.11
N ASP A 144 3.90 0.08 13.27
CA ASP A 144 2.84 0.60 12.40
C ASP A 144 2.48 2.06 12.74
N GLN A 145 3.35 2.99 12.32
CA GLN A 145 3.19 4.43 12.48
C GLN A 145 3.87 5.22 11.35
N PRO A 146 3.39 6.43 11.02
CA PRO A 146 3.83 7.15 9.83
C PRO A 146 5.28 7.68 9.90
N ASP A 147 5.76 8.13 11.06
CA ASP A 147 7.08 8.75 11.20
C ASP A 147 8.26 7.78 11.33
N LEU A 148 7.99 6.47 11.45
CA LEU A 148 9.02 5.43 11.42
C LEU A 148 9.20 4.87 10.01
N LYS A 149 9.63 5.74 9.09
CA LYS A 149 9.97 5.34 7.71
C LYS A 149 11.10 4.32 7.69
N ALA A 150 11.04 3.37 6.76
CA ALA A 150 12.07 2.35 6.56
C ALA A 150 12.14 1.94 5.09
N GLU A 151 13.17 1.18 4.74
CA GLU A 151 13.26 0.48 3.45
C GLU A 151 12.47 -0.83 3.49
N PHE A 152 11.78 -1.20 2.41
CA PHE A 152 11.02 -2.45 2.32
C PHE A 152 11.49 -3.28 1.14
N THR A 153 11.65 -4.58 1.34
CA THR A 153 11.90 -5.55 0.26
C THR A 153 10.87 -6.66 0.37
N PHE A 154 10.09 -6.87 -0.70
CA PHE A 154 9.02 -7.86 -0.74
C PHE A 154 9.41 -9.07 -1.60
N HIS A 155 9.08 -10.25 -1.09
CA HIS A 155 9.24 -11.54 -1.75
C HIS A 155 7.92 -12.30 -1.69
N ILE A 156 7.27 -12.47 -2.83
CA ILE A 156 5.87 -12.92 -2.88
C ILE A 156 5.77 -14.23 -3.63
N THR A 157 5.35 -15.28 -2.94
CA THR A 157 4.93 -16.53 -3.58
C THR A 157 3.46 -16.43 -3.96
N ALA A 158 3.15 -16.60 -5.24
CA ALA A 158 1.80 -16.48 -5.78
C ALA A 158 1.55 -17.51 -6.89
N PRO A 159 0.28 -17.84 -7.20
CA PRO A 159 -0.06 -18.64 -8.37
C PRO A 159 0.60 -18.14 -9.66
N GLN A 160 0.98 -19.06 -10.54
CA GLN A 160 1.80 -18.79 -11.72
C GLN A 160 1.24 -17.70 -12.63
N ASP A 161 -0.08 -17.73 -12.82
CA ASP A 161 -0.84 -16.91 -13.76
C ASP A 161 -1.27 -15.55 -13.19
N TRP A 162 -0.92 -15.25 -11.95
CA TRP A 162 -1.27 -13.98 -11.31
C TRP A 162 -0.32 -12.85 -11.71
N GLU A 163 -0.82 -11.66 -11.95
CA GLU A 163 -0.02 -10.44 -11.80
C GLU A 163 0.27 -10.22 -10.31
N VAL A 164 1.47 -9.75 -9.98
CA VAL A 164 1.87 -9.40 -8.62
C VAL A 164 2.51 -8.03 -8.67
N VAL A 165 1.90 -7.05 -8.03
CA VAL A 165 2.30 -5.65 -8.03
C VAL A 165 2.55 -5.20 -6.59
N SER A 166 3.64 -4.48 -6.38
CA SER A 166 3.99 -3.82 -5.12
C SER A 166 4.56 -2.43 -5.43
N ASN A 167 5.10 -1.73 -4.42
CA ASN A 167 5.57 -0.35 -4.56
C ASN A 167 6.67 -0.18 -5.61
N SER A 168 7.63 -1.11 -5.63
CA SER A 168 8.80 -1.03 -6.51
C SER A 168 8.72 -2.00 -7.69
N LEU A 169 9.64 -1.83 -8.64
CA LEU A 169 9.81 -2.71 -9.78
C LEU A 169 10.20 -4.13 -9.34
N VAL A 170 9.77 -5.12 -10.14
CA VAL A 170 10.22 -6.51 -10.01
C VAL A 170 11.71 -6.57 -10.35
N ASP A 171 12.49 -7.18 -9.45
CA ASP A 171 13.90 -7.45 -9.63
C ASP A 171 14.11 -8.81 -10.32
N ALA A 172 13.42 -9.85 -9.82
CA ALA A 172 13.51 -11.20 -10.33
C ALA A 172 12.18 -11.95 -10.18
N THR A 173 11.99 -12.97 -11.01
CA THR A 173 10.90 -13.95 -10.86
C THR A 173 11.48 -15.33 -11.09
N GLU A 174 11.18 -16.25 -10.18
CA GLU A 174 11.63 -17.64 -10.22
C GLU A 174 10.48 -18.63 -10.03
N GLU A 175 10.72 -19.89 -10.37
CA GLU A 175 9.76 -20.97 -10.14
C GLU A 175 9.62 -21.22 -8.63
N GLY A 176 8.37 -21.25 -8.17
CA GLY A 176 8.00 -21.51 -6.78
C GLY A 176 7.49 -22.93 -6.55
N PRO A 177 7.26 -23.31 -5.28
CA PRO A 177 6.70 -24.61 -4.93
C PRO A 177 5.30 -24.82 -5.50
N GLY A 178 4.94 -26.06 -5.80
CA GLY A 178 3.58 -26.40 -6.27
C GLY A 178 3.23 -25.82 -7.65
N GLY A 179 4.21 -25.36 -8.43
CA GLY A 179 3.97 -24.68 -9.70
C GLY A 179 3.54 -23.22 -9.53
N ALA A 180 3.75 -22.62 -8.35
CA ALA A 180 3.70 -21.19 -8.13
C ALA A 180 4.89 -20.47 -8.79
N LYS A 181 4.91 -19.15 -8.67
CA LYS A 181 6.10 -18.33 -8.86
C LYS A 181 6.47 -17.58 -7.58
N VAL A 182 7.73 -17.21 -7.46
CA VAL A 182 8.21 -16.27 -6.46
C VAL A 182 8.64 -14.99 -7.17
N VAL A 183 8.07 -13.86 -6.77
CA VAL A 183 8.37 -12.53 -7.29
C VAL A 183 9.16 -11.76 -6.25
N HIS A 184 10.38 -11.34 -6.62
CA HIS A 184 11.25 -10.52 -5.78
C HIS A 184 11.20 -9.08 -6.28
N PHE A 185 10.82 -8.16 -5.41
CA PHE A 185 10.80 -6.73 -5.71
C PHE A 185 12.12 -6.08 -5.31
N ARG A 186 12.48 -5.00 -6.03
CA ARG A 186 13.57 -4.11 -5.60
C ARG A 186 13.23 -3.47 -4.26
N THR A 187 14.26 -3.16 -3.48
CA THR A 187 14.11 -2.42 -2.23
C THR A 187 13.56 -1.01 -2.50
N THR A 188 12.53 -0.62 -1.75
CA THR A 188 11.91 0.71 -1.85
C THR A 188 12.85 1.80 -1.33
N PRO A 189 12.64 3.07 -1.71
CA PRO A 189 13.10 4.20 -0.89
C PRO A 189 12.55 4.11 0.54
N ARG A 190 13.06 4.95 1.45
CA ARG A 190 12.51 5.04 2.81
C ARG A 190 11.10 5.62 2.78
N ILE A 191 10.11 4.76 3.05
CA ILE A 191 8.67 5.09 3.05
C ILE A 191 8.03 4.67 4.36
N SER A 192 6.80 5.14 4.62
CA SER A 192 6.04 4.76 5.81
C SER A 192 5.34 3.40 5.61
N PRO A 193 5.10 2.60 6.66
CA PRO A 193 4.44 1.30 6.52
C PRO A 193 3.07 1.37 5.84
N TYR A 194 2.28 2.41 6.12
CA TYR A 194 0.90 2.54 5.64
C TYR A 194 0.77 2.75 4.11
N ILE A 195 1.84 3.16 3.43
CA ILE A 195 1.87 3.35 1.97
C ILE A 195 2.54 2.19 1.23
N THR A 196 2.93 1.13 1.95
CA THR A 196 3.31 -0.12 1.29
C THR A 196 2.09 -0.78 0.66
N ALA A 197 2.26 -1.50 -0.45
CA ALA A 197 1.16 -2.18 -1.11
C ALA A 197 1.51 -3.55 -1.66
N LEU A 198 0.49 -4.39 -1.73
CA LEU A 198 0.51 -5.65 -2.46
C LEU A 198 -0.84 -5.85 -3.16
N ILE A 199 -0.78 -6.06 -4.46
CA ILE A 199 -1.93 -6.41 -5.29
C ILE A 199 -1.56 -7.67 -6.06
N ALA A 200 -2.41 -8.68 -6.00
CA ALA A 200 -2.14 -9.97 -6.62
C ALA A 200 -3.41 -10.67 -7.10
N GLY A 201 -3.36 -11.26 -8.28
CA GLY A 201 -4.52 -11.91 -8.90
C GLY A 201 -4.40 -11.94 -10.43
N PRO A 202 -5.35 -12.54 -11.14
CA PRO A 202 -5.37 -12.53 -12.61
C PRO A 202 -5.87 -11.18 -13.15
N TYR A 203 -5.18 -10.10 -12.78
CA TYR A 203 -5.46 -8.74 -13.25
C TYR A 203 -5.14 -8.63 -14.74
N HIS A 204 -6.03 -7.97 -15.48
CA HIS A 204 -5.72 -7.47 -16.81
C HIS A 204 -4.83 -6.23 -16.68
N LYS A 205 -3.75 -6.17 -17.47
CA LYS A 205 -2.77 -5.08 -17.45
C LYS A 205 -2.70 -4.38 -18.81
N VAL A 206 -2.68 -3.05 -18.78
CA VAL A 206 -2.25 -2.19 -19.89
C VAL A 206 -1.06 -1.36 -19.42
N ALA A 207 0.00 -1.29 -20.22
CA ALA A 207 1.23 -0.58 -19.88
C ALA A 207 1.47 0.61 -20.82
N ASP A 208 2.10 1.64 -20.27
CA ASP A 208 2.55 2.84 -20.99
C ASP A 208 3.80 3.39 -20.28
N GLU A 209 4.32 4.53 -20.72
CA GLU A 209 5.47 5.20 -20.14
C GLU A 209 5.33 6.72 -20.30
N HIS A 210 5.90 7.47 -19.37
CA HIS A 210 6.00 8.93 -19.45
C HIS A 210 7.35 9.44 -18.92
N GLU A 211 8.16 10.02 -19.80
CA GLU A 211 9.50 10.53 -19.50
C GLU A 211 10.43 9.54 -18.77
N GLY A 212 10.38 8.26 -19.13
CA GLY A 212 11.13 7.16 -18.52
C GLY A 212 10.50 6.60 -17.25
N ILE A 213 9.31 7.06 -16.85
CA ILE A 213 8.54 6.50 -15.72
C ILE A 213 7.58 5.44 -16.29
N PRO A 214 7.76 4.15 -15.96
CA PRO A 214 6.81 3.10 -16.35
C PRO A 214 5.45 3.33 -15.71
N LEU A 215 4.39 3.21 -16.52
CA LEU A 215 3.00 3.33 -16.10
C LEU A 215 2.26 2.00 -16.32
N GLY A 216 1.33 1.68 -15.42
CA GLY A 216 0.47 0.52 -15.56
C GLY A 216 -0.96 0.78 -15.10
N LEU A 217 -1.93 0.24 -15.83
CA LEU A 217 -3.34 0.20 -15.44
C LEU A 217 -3.73 -1.25 -15.25
N TYR A 218 -4.35 -1.56 -14.10
CA TYR A 218 -4.78 -2.90 -13.75
C TYR A 218 -6.25 -2.90 -13.38
N CYS A 219 -6.99 -3.88 -13.88
CA CYS A 219 -8.36 -4.15 -13.44
C CYS A 219 -8.63 -5.65 -13.43
N ARG A 220 -9.72 -6.08 -12.79
CA ARG A 220 -10.14 -7.49 -12.89
C ARG A 220 -10.36 -7.89 -14.36
N SER A 221 -10.07 -9.14 -14.69
CA SER A 221 -10.20 -9.65 -16.06
C SER A 221 -11.62 -9.47 -16.62
N SER A 222 -12.64 -9.60 -15.78
CA SER A 222 -14.04 -9.37 -16.14
C SER A 222 -14.38 -7.90 -16.50
N LEU A 223 -13.53 -6.94 -16.11
CA LEU A 223 -13.67 -5.51 -16.43
C LEU A 223 -12.81 -5.05 -17.61
N ALA A 224 -11.90 -5.89 -18.13
CA ALA A 224 -10.91 -5.49 -19.14
C ALA A 224 -11.52 -4.79 -20.37
N GLN A 225 -12.66 -5.28 -20.87
CA GLN A 225 -13.35 -4.71 -22.03
C GLN A 225 -13.93 -3.30 -21.80
N HIS A 226 -14.01 -2.86 -20.54
CA HIS A 226 -14.54 -1.57 -20.12
C HIS A 226 -13.46 -0.59 -19.68
N LEU A 227 -12.20 -1.05 -19.61
CA LEU A 227 -11.08 -0.19 -19.27
C LEU A 227 -10.86 0.84 -20.38
N ASP A 228 -10.62 2.08 -19.99
CA ASP A 228 -10.46 3.24 -20.86
C ASP A 228 -9.03 3.78 -20.76
N PRO A 229 -8.03 3.04 -21.29
CA PRO A 229 -6.63 3.35 -21.05
C PRO A 229 -6.20 4.69 -21.63
N ASP A 230 -6.77 5.09 -22.77
CA ASP A 230 -6.41 6.34 -23.45
C ASP A 230 -6.68 7.56 -22.55
N GLU A 231 -7.90 7.64 -21.98
CA GLU A 231 -8.28 8.73 -21.07
C GLU A 231 -7.51 8.68 -19.75
N LEU A 232 -7.34 7.48 -19.18
CA LEU A 232 -6.65 7.29 -17.90
C LEU A 232 -5.17 7.70 -18.00
N PHE A 233 -4.46 7.27 -19.06
CA PHE A 233 -3.09 7.69 -19.28
C PHE A 233 -2.98 9.16 -19.65
N GLU A 234 -3.91 9.72 -20.44
CA GLU A 234 -3.90 11.15 -20.77
C GLU A 234 -3.94 12.01 -19.50
N VAL A 235 -4.89 11.77 -18.59
CA VAL A 235 -5.02 12.53 -17.33
C VAL A 235 -3.77 12.34 -16.46
N THR A 236 -3.27 11.11 -16.35
CA THR A 236 -2.08 10.81 -15.54
C THR A 236 -0.85 11.56 -16.04
N LYS A 237 -0.62 11.57 -17.36
CA LYS A 237 0.51 12.26 -18.00
C LYS A 237 0.41 13.79 -17.85
N GLN A 238 -0.79 14.35 -18.01
CA GLN A 238 -1.05 15.77 -17.74
C GLN A 238 -0.75 16.13 -16.28
N GLY A 239 -1.10 15.25 -15.34
CA GLY A 239 -0.76 15.38 -13.92
C GLY A 239 0.75 15.40 -13.68
N PHE A 240 1.50 14.45 -14.26
CA PHE A 240 2.96 14.42 -14.17
C PHE A 240 3.59 15.73 -14.68
N ASP A 241 3.20 16.19 -15.87
CA ASP A 241 3.73 17.42 -16.47
C ASP A 241 3.46 18.66 -15.61
N PHE A 242 2.28 18.70 -14.99
CA PHE A 242 1.90 19.77 -14.09
C PHE A 242 2.71 19.72 -12.78
N TYR A 243 2.74 18.58 -12.10
CA TYR A 243 3.40 18.45 -10.80
C TYR A 243 4.91 18.55 -10.88
N HIS A 244 5.55 17.97 -11.90
CA HIS A 244 6.99 18.16 -12.14
C HIS A 244 7.36 19.65 -12.25
N ARG A 245 6.52 20.45 -12.91
CA ARG A 245 6.75 21.89 -13.06
C ARG A 245 6.43 22.68 -11.79
N VAL A 246 5.28 22.43 -11.18
CA VAL A 246 4.77 23.25 -10.07
C VAL A 246 5.49 22.94 -8.75
N PHE A 247 5.82 21.68 -8.50
CA PHE A 247 6.57 21.28 -7.32
C PHE A 247 8.08 21.42 -7.52
N ASP A 248 8.53 21.67 -8.76
CA ASP A 248 9.95 21.78 -9.15
C ASP A 248 10.79 20.59 -8.63
N TYR A 249 10.16 19.41 -8.64
CA TYR A 249 10.76 18.17 -8.15
C TYR A 249 10.19 16.99 -8.95
N ARG A 250 11.09 16.19 -9.53
CA ARG A 250 10.70 15.02 -10.34
C ARG A 250 10.08 13.94 -9.46
N TYR A 251 9.18 13.15 -10.04
CA TYR A 251 8.57 11.98 -9.40
C TYR A 251 9.60 11.14 -8.65
N PRO A 252 9.37 10.85 -7.34
CA PRO A 252 10.39 10.26 -6.48
C PRO A 252 10.49 8.73 -6.50
N PHE A 253 9.58 8.02 -7.18
CA PHE A 253 9.55 6.56 -7.22
C PHE A 253 9.88 5.98 -8.61
N ASP A 254 10.04 4.66 -8.69
CA ASP A 254 10.57 3.97 -9.88
C ASP A 254 9.51 3.63 -10.93
N LYS A 255 8.23 3.60 -10.56
CA LYS A 255 7.07 3.35 -11.43
C LYS A 255 5.80 3.98 -10.85
N TYR A 256 4.75 4.11 -11.66
CA TYR A 256 3.43 4.52 -11.20
C TYR A 256 2.34 3.63 -11.79
N ASP A 257 1.83 2.70 -10.98
CA ASP A 257 0.72 1.82 -11.35
C ASP A 257 -0.59 2.30 -10.69
N GLN A 258 -1.70 2.23 -11.44
CA GLN A 258 -3.06 2.43 -10.95
C GLN A 258 -3.83 1.12 -11.04
N LEU A 259 -4.36 0.67 -9.91
CA LEU A 259 -5.00 -0.63 -9.76
C LEU A 259 -6.46 -0.45 -9.34
N PHE A 260 -7.38 -0.70 -10.26
CA PHE A 260 -8.81 -0.66 -10.03
C PHE A 260 -9.25 -1.93 -9.30
N VAL A 261 -9.56 -1.79 -8.00
CA VAL A 261 -9.77 -2.91 -7.08
C VAL A 261 -11.24 -3.04 -6.61
N PRO A 262 -11.72 -4.28 -6.37
CA PRO A 262 -13.09 -4.54 -5.93
C PRO A 262 -13.29 -4.22 -4.44
N GLU A 263 -14.54 -3.98 -4.03
CA GLU A 263 -14.94 -3.83 -2.61
C GLU A 263 -14.09 -2.84 -1.81
N PHE A 264 -13.65 -1.75 -2.46
CA PHE A 264 -12.82 -0.71 -1.84
C PHE A 264 -13.69 0.24 -1.01
N ASN A 265 -13.28 0.52 0.23
CA ASN A 265 -14.08 1.34 1.16
C ASN A 265 -13.98 2.84 0.89
N ALA A 266 -12.86 3.29 0.33
CA ALA A 266 -12.58 4.68 0.01
C ALA A 266 -12.73 4.96 -1.50
N GLY A 267 -12.35 6.16 -1.94
CA GLY A 267 -12.28 6.47 -3.38
C GLY A 267 -11.04 5.87 -4.04
N ALA A 268 -9.90 6.03 -3.38
CA ALA A 268 -8.59 5.49 -3.75
C ALA A 268 -7.64 5.54 -2.53
N MET A 269 -6.40 5.09 -2.71
CA MET A 269 -5.33 5.13 -1.71
C MET A 269 -3.98 5.28 -2.42
N GLU A 270 -3.17 6.19 -1.91
CA GLU A 270 -1.96 6.72 -2.52
C GLU A 270 -0.72 5.84 -2.41
N ASN A 271 -0.86 4.52 -2.29
CA ASN A 271 0.30 3.66 -2.01
C ASN A 271 1.45 3.92 -3.01
N ALA A 272 2.64 4.27 -2.51
CA ALA A 272 3.75 4.77 -3.32
C ALA A 272 4.04 3.86 -4.52
N GLY A 273 3.81 4.37 -5.73
CA GLY A 273 4.04 3.67 -7.00
C GLY A 273 3.04 2.55 -7.35
N ALA A 274 2.04 2.27 -6.51
CA ALA A 274 1.03 1.24 -6.69
C ALA A 274 -0.34 1.67 -6.13
N VAL A 275 -0.89 2.74 -6.70
CA VAL A 275 -2.13 3.39 -6.27
C VAL A 275 -3.32 2.47 -6.49
N THR A 276 -4.13 2.25 -5.45
CA THR A 276 -5.38 1.47 -5.56
C THR A 276 -6.55 2.41 -5.69
N ILE A 277 -7.43 2.15 -6.65
CA ILE A 277 -8.58 3.00 -7.00
C ILE A 277 -9.84 2.14 -6.96
N LEU A 278 -10.96 2.68 -6.48
CA LEU A 278 -12.25 2.01 -6.52
C LEU A 278 -12.63 1.63 -7.97
N GLU A 279 -12.93 0.36 -8.21
CA GLU A 279 -13.20 -0.14 -9.56
C GLU A 279 -14.45 0.45 -10.24
N ASP A 280 -15.33 1.12 -9.51
CA ASP A 280 -16.49 1.82 -10.07
C ASP A 280 -16.09 2.95 -11.04
N TYR A 281 -14.83 3.41 -10.99
CA TYR A 281 -14.25 4.31 -11.98
C TYR A 281 -13.94 3.65 -13.34
N VAL A 282 -14.06 2.32 -13.44
CA VAL A 282 -14.09 1.57 -14.71
C VAL A 282 -15.54 1.47 -15.20
N PHE A 283 -15.95 2.48 -15.98
CA PHE A 283 -17.35 2.63 -16.39
C PHE A 283 -17.78 1.58 -17.41
N ARG A 284 -18.75 0.74 -17.04
CA ARG A 284 -19.28 -0.34 -17.91
C ARG A 284 -20.22 0.13 -19.02
N SER A 285 -20.62 1.40 -18.99
CA SER A 285 -21.47 2.02 -20.01
C SER A 285 -21.18 3.52 -20.08
N ARG A 286 -21.77 4.20 -21.06
CA ARG A 286 -21.61 5.65 -21.20
C ARG A 286 -22.10 6.37 -19.94
N THR A 287 -21.19 7.09 -19.28
CA THR A 287 -21.48 7.85 -18.07
C THR A 287 -21.54 9.36 -18.32
N THR A 288 -21.85 10.14 -17.29
CA THR A 288 -21.93 11.60 -17.35
C THR A 288 -20.54 12.24 -17.42
N GLN A 289 -20.46 13.46 -17.94
CA GLN A 289 -19.20 14.21 -17.93
C GLN A 289 -18.68 14.44 -16.50
N SER A 290 -19.58 14.66 -15.54
CA SER A 290 -19.23 14.84 -14.13
C SER A 290 -18.60 13.60 -13.51
N ALA A 291 -18.96 12.39 -13.96
CA ALA A 291 -18.33 11.16 -13.48
C ALA A 291 -16.89 11.03 -14.00
N TYR A 292 -16.65 11.38 -15.26
CA TYR A 292 -15.28 11.46 -15.79
C TYR A 292 -14.44 12.55 -15.12
N GLU A 293 -15.05 13.70 -14.83
CA GLU A 293 -14.40 14.77 -14.06
C GLU A 293 -14.00 14.30 -12.66
N ARG A 294 -14.90 13.61 -11.94
CA ARG A 294 -14.56 13.02 -10.63
C ARG A 294 -13.46 11.97 -10.73
N ARG A 295 -13.51 11.08 -11.72
CA ARG A 295 -12.45 10.10 -11.97
C ARG A 295 -11.10 10.78 -12.19
N ALA A 296 -11.06 11.82 -13.02
CA ALA A 296 -9.84 12.57 -13.28
C ALA A 296 -9.31 13.28 -12.03
N GLU A 297 -10.20 13.85 -11.20
CA GLU A 297 -9.82 14.48 -9.94
C GLU A 297 -9.19 13.47 -8.97
N THR A 298 -9.81 12.29 -8.80
CA THR A 298 -9.24 11.22 -7.97
C THR A 298 -7.85 10.80 -8.47
N ILE A 299 -7.66 10.58 -9.78
CA ILE A 299 -6.34 10.21 -10.34
C ILE A 299 -5.28 11.27 -10.04
N LEU A 300 -5.63 12.55 -10.15
CA LEU A 300 -4.72 13.66 -9.88
C LEU A 300 -4.44 13.82 -8.39
N HIS A 301 -5.44 13.59 -7.53
CA HIS A 301 -5.30 13.59 -6.07
C HIS A 301 -4.29 12.54 -5.61
N GLU A 302 -4.47 11.29 -6.04
CA GLU A 302 -3.54 10.20 -5.71
C GLU A 302 -2.13 10.46 -6.27
N LEU A 303 -2.03 11.05 -7.47
CA LEU A 303 -0.72 11.40 -8.03
C LEU A 303 -0.02 12.51 -7.23
N ALA A 304 -0.78 13.49 -6.70
CA ALA A 304 -0.22 14.56 -5.88
C ALA A 304 0.38 14.02 -4.56
N HIS A 305 -0.22 12.98 -3.98
CA HIS A 305 0.25 12.35 -2.75
C HIS A 305 1.67 11.77 -2.83
N MET A 306 2.12 11.40 -4.04
CA MET A 306 3.48 10.94 -4.29
C MET A 306 4.54 11.96 -3.81
N TRP A 307 4.18 13.25 -3.74
CA TRP A 307 4.96 14.30 -3.08
C TRP A 307 4.44 14.61 -1.66
N PHE A 308 3.12 14.74 -1.50
CA PHE A 308 2.46 15.16 -0.25
C PHE A 308 1.73 14.00 0.42
N GLY A 309 2.46 13.23 1.22
CA GLY A 309 1.98 12.01 1.86
C GLY A 309 3.07 10.95 1.84
N ASP A 310 3.69 10.77 0.67
CA ASP A 310 4.69 9.72 0.49
C ASP A 310 6.12 10.22 0.67
N LEU A 311 6.54 11.21 -0.15
CA LEU A 311 7.87 11.80 -0.04
C LEU A 311 8.00 12.58 1.27
N VAL A 312 7.07 13.50 1.52
CA VAL A 312 6.92 14.23 2.78
C VAL A 312 5.67 13.74 3.48
N THR A 313 5.82 13.25 4.70
CA THR A 313 4.74 12.60 5.47
C THR A 313 4.58 13.31 6.81
N MET A 314 3.36 13.44 7.30
CA MET A 314 3.08 13.89 8.65
C MET A 314 3.76 13.01 9.71
N ARG A 315 4.06 13.60 10.88
CA ARG A 315 4.66 12.82 11.98
C ARG A 315 3.64 11.91 12.66
N TRP A 316 2.40 12.37 12.75
CA TRP A 316 1.30 11.65 13.37
C TRP A 316 -0.03 12.09 12.73
N TRP A 317 -1.07 11.26 12.91
CA TRP A 317 -2.37 11.40 12.26
C TRP A 317 -3.15 12.68 12.60
N ASP A 318 -2.78 13.43 13.66
CA ASP A 318 -3.41 14.73 13.94
C ASP A 318 -3.01 15.82 12.92
N ASP A 319 -1.92 15.60 12.19
CA ASP A 319 -1.45 16.44 11.09
C ASP A 319 -1.83 15.86 9.70
N LEU A 320 -2.79 14.94 9.61
CA LEU A 320 -3.25 14.32 8.35
C LEU A 320 -3.64 15.37 7.28
N TRP A 321 -4.10 16.54 7.70
CA TRP A 321 -4.43 17.64 6.80
C TRP A 321 -3.24 18.08 5.92
N LEU A 322 -1.99 17.89 6.37
CA LEU A 322 -0.79 18.18 5.57
C LEU A 322 -0.69 17.29 4.32
N ASN A 323 -1.25 16.08 4.36
CA ASN A 323 -1.35 15.20 3.21
C ASN A 323 -2.62 15.57 2.42
N GLU A 324 -3.79 15.35 3.03
CA GLU A 324 -5.09 15.39 2.36
C GLU A 324 -5.45 16.74 1.78
N SER A 325 -5.21 17.82 2.53
CA SER A 325 -5.59 19.15 2.07
C SER A 325 -4.67 19.64 0.95
N PHE A 326 -3.40 19.24 0.96
CA PHE A 326 -2.46 19.57 -0.12
C PHE A 326 -2.77 18.79 -1.39
N ALA A 327 -3.03 17.47 -1.27
CA ALA A 327 -3.45 16.65 -2.40
C ALA A 327 -4.75 17.16 -3.02
N THR A 328 -5.77 17.45 -2.20
CA THR A 328 -7.05 18.02 -2.67
C THR A 328 -6.87 19.35 -3.38
N TYR A 329 -6.06 20.26 -2.81
CA TYR A 329 -5.79 21.54 -3.44
C TYR A 329 -5.07 21.36 -4.78
N ALA A 330 -4.01 20.54 -4.79
CA ALA A 330 -3.18 20.32 -5.97
C ALA A 330 -3.93 19.58 -7.08
N SER A 331 -4.82 18.64 -6.75
CA SER A 331 -5.66 17.90 -7.70
C SER A 331 -6.58 18.85 -8.46
N VAL A 332 -7.30 19.73 -7.74
CA VAL A 332 -8.27 20.66 -8.32
C VAL A 332 -7.57 21.74 -9.17
N VAL A 333 -6.42 22.26 -8.71
CA VAL A 333 -5.62 23.22 -9.51
C VAL A 333 -5.15 22.55 -10.79
N CYS A 334 -4.52 21.37 -10.68
CA CYS A 334 -4.02 20.62 -11.83
C CYS A 334 -5.15 20.30 -12.82
N GLN A 335 -6.29 19.84 -12.31
CA GLN A 335 -7.44 19.52 -13.11
C GLN A 335 -7.93 20.74 -13.91
N ALA A 336 -8.06 21.91 -13.27
CA ALA A 336 -8.53 23.12 -13.93
C ALA A 336 -7.54 23.66 -14.98
N GLU A 337 -6.23 23.58 -14.70
CA GLU A 337 -5.19 24.23 -15.50
C GLU A 337 -4.52 23.34 -16.56
N ALA A 338 -4.47 22.02 -16.34
CA ALA A 338 -3.69 21.09 -17.17
C ALA A 338 -4.55 20.10 -17.97
N THR A 339 -5.85 20.01 -17.69
CA THR A 339 -6.73 19.04 -18.34
C THR A 339 -7.90 19.74 -19.05
N LYS A 340 -8.77 18.97 -19.72
CA LYS A 340 -10.01 19.48 -20.34
C LYS A 340 -11.07 19.98 -19.34
N TYR A 341 -10.90 19.73 -18.04
CA TYR A 341 -11.88 20.04 -16.99
C TYR A 341 -11.69 21.45 -16.39
N HIS A 342 -11.73 22.49 -17.23
CA HIS A 342 -11.46 23.89 -16.82
C HIS A 342 -12.40 24.47 -15.75
N THR A 343 -13.54 23.82 -15.50
CA THR A 343 -14.53 24.25 -14.50
C THR A 343 -14.41 23.52 -13.15
N ALA A 344 -13.35 22.74 -12.93
CA ALA A 344 -13.17 21.93 -11.71
C ALA A 344 -13.37 22.70 -10.40
N TRP A 345 -12.95 23.97 -10.32
CA TRP A 345 -13.20 24.83 -9.17
C TRP A 345 -14.69 25.02 -8.83
N THR A 346 -15.56 25.00 -9.84
CA THR A 346 -17.01 25.07 -9.63
C THR A 346 -17.51 23.80 -8.98
N THR A 347 -17.04 22.64 -9.44
CA THR A 347 -17.37 21.34 -8.87
C THR A 347 -16.87 21.24 -7.43
N PHE A 348 -15.61 21.60 -7.17
CA PHE A 348 -15.04 21.67 -5.82
C PHE A 348 -15.83 22.57 -4.88
N ALA A 349 -16.18 23.79 -5.32
CA ALA A 349 -16.92 24.74 -4.50
C ALA A 349 -18.33 24.25 -4.14
N ASN A 350 -18.99 23.49 -5.02
CA ASN A 350 -20.34 23.00 -4.79
C ASN A 350 -20.37 21.64 -4.07
N ILE A 351 -19.44 20.74 -4.36
CA ILE A 351 -19.45 19.36 -3.85
C ILE A 351 -18.60 19.22 -2.60
N GLU A 352 -17.35 19.70 -2.58
CA GLU A 352 -16.41 19.41 -1.49
C GLU A 352 -16.50 20.43 -0.35
N LYS A 353 -16.65 21.72 -0.67
CA LYS A 353 -16.67 22.78 0.35
C LYS A 353 -17.99 22.91 1.11
N THR A 354 -19.08 22.34 0.58
CA THR A 354 -20.43 22.50 1.16
C THR A 354 -20.72 21.52 2.30
N TRP A 355 -19.79 20.60 2.61
CA TRP A 355 -19.91 19.63 3.71
C TRP A 355 -19.66 20.22 5.09
#